data_AF-A0A2D5XE86-F1
#
_entry.id   AF-A0A2D5XE86-F1
#
_cell.length_a   1.000
_cell.length_b   1.000
_cell.length_c   1.000
_cell.angle_alpha   90.00
_cell.angle_beta   90.00
_cell.angle_gamma   90.00
#
_symmetry.space_group_name_H-M   'P 1'
#
loop_
_entity.id
_entity.type
_entity.pdbx_description
1 polymer ?
#
loop_
_entity_poly.entity_id
_entity_poly.type
_entity_poly.pdbx_seq_one_letter_code
_entity_poly.pdbx_strand_id
1 'polypeptide(L)'
;MVLISVIFLISACSEQSLTNNAPLSSSSEDILEQCKCTKDCYGEKIYGYCIHKNVETPQQCKEFVGIYLGQSYDASVKYYFDDKHLDTCYNSLISRQTDVKLCADFPEDYSFVCFNDVGKRTLTPEYCKDIPYSFKSDCYLHISENDADFGLNLCDELDRQDRVTCYANKATLNEDSTICLELEDDSDKINCYSQIDENFEPKFERQNYVPIYYNWFVEADFDKNLINESYCEFENTDIKVDEIRRNDSCYMSLAMYHSDLDECYNLPTNFLGQNLARKCLFYTAMWNDFEISDCDRLGIDFKECREGVILSKRSPELCRESYESPTQQGDCIHKLAIDYYGVYRNRDFFLCGEIEGQGKYKNECLSKTYDENDVDFQTKEVCDILSTTNDFLSLAMKCYYNVALKNLDLDSCEQIDGHDTLKTDCKERVEKALEKEK
;
A
#
# COMPACT_ATOMS: atom_id res chain seq x y z
N MET A 1 0.73 -35.10 55.05
CA MET A 1 0.47 -36.09 53.98
C MET A 1 -1.04 -36.22 53.78
N VAL A 2 -1.62 -35.30 53.01
CA VAL A 2 -2.94 -35.45 52.36
C VAL A 2 -2.78 -34.68 51.06
N LEU A 3 -2.74 -35.39 49.93
CA LEU A 3 -2.66 -34.81 48.58
C LEU A 3 -4.04 -35.00 47.97
N ILE A 4 -4.82 -33.91 47.94
CA ILE A 4 -6.11 -33.84 47.25
C ILE A 4 -5.78 -33.53 45.79
N SER A 5 -6.00 -34.51 44.91
CA SER A 5 -5.98 -34.28 43.46
C SER A 5 -7.36 -33.78 43.03
N VAL A 6 -7.46 -32.50 42.75
CA VAL A 6 -8.61 -31.89 42.06
C VAL A 6 -8.41 -32.13 40.57
N ILE A 7 -9.23 -32.99 39.97
CA ILE A 7 -9.31 -33.21 38.53
C ILE A 7 -10.16 -32.07 37.95
N PHE A 8 -9.52 -31.15 37.23
CA PHE A 8 -10.21 -30.20 36.35
C PHE A 8 -10.55 -30.92 35.03
N LEU A 9 -11.85 -31.12 34.78
CA LEU A 9 -12.37 -31.46 33.46
C LEU A 9 -12.41 -30.18 32.60
N ILE A 10 -11.33 -29.93 31.87
CA ILE A 10 -11.37 -29.07 30.68
C ILE A 10 -11.48 -30.02 29.49
N SER A 11 -12.62 -29.95 28.79
CA SER A 11 -12.84 -30.61 27.50
C SER A 11 -11.90 -29.99 26.46
N ALA A 12 -10.72 -30.58 26.30
CA ALA A 12 -9.86 -30.31 25.17
C ALA A 12 -10.30 -31.22 24.01
N CYS A 13 -10.74 -30.63 22.90
CA CYS A 13 -10.74 -31.34 21.61
C CYS A 13 -9.28 -31.69 21.32
N SER A 14 -8.89 -32.95 21.55
CA SER A 14 -7.54 -33.39 21.19
C SER A 14 -7.45 -33.49 19.67
N GLU A 15 -6.55 -32.73 19.06
CA GLU A 15 -6.08 -32.96 17.70
C GLU A 15 -5.40 -34.34 17.63
N GLN A 16 -6.18 -35.38 17.38
CA GLN A 16 -5.62 -36.64 16.89
C GLN A 16 -5.39 -36.46 15.39
N SER A 17 -4.17 -36.75 14.94
CA SER A 17 -3.80 -36.74 13.53
C SER A 17 -4.77 -37.62 12.73
N LEU A 18 -5.68 -36.98 11.99
CA LEU A 18 -6.53 -37.64 11.02
C LEU A 18 -5.63 -38.10 9.88
N THR A 19 -5.67 -39.41 9.58
CA THR A 19 -4.97 -39.98 8.43
C THR A 19 -5.83 -39.72 7.19
N ASN A 20 -5.23 -39.14 6.14
CA ASN A 20 -5.90 -38.62 4.93
C ASN A 20 -6.50 -39.69 4.00
N ASN A 21 -6.95 -40.83 4.51
CA ASN A 21 -7.43 -41.96 3.70
C ASN A 21 -8.81 -42.46 4.15
N ALA A 22 -9.75 -41.56 4.42
CA ALA A 22 -11.16 -41.93 4.55
C ALA A 22 -11.76 -42.17 3.14
N PRO A 23 -12.63 -43.18 2.95
CA PRO A 23 -13.25 -43.46 1.66
C PRO A 23 -14.21 -42.33 1.24
N LEU A 24 -14.14 -41.96 -0.05
CA LEU A 24 -14.89 -40.93 -0.82
C LEU A 24 -16.44 -41.02 -0.78
N SER A 25 -17.02 -41.76 0.15
CA SER A 25 -18.48 -41.90 0.29
C SER A 25 -18.92 -41.95 1.76
N SER A 26 -18.34 -41.10 2.60
CA SER A 26 -18.83 -40.91 3.96
C SER A 26 -20.21 -40.26 3.90
N SER A 27 -21.20 -40.93 4.50
CA SER A 27 -22.53 -40.38 4.69
C SER A 27 -22.48 -39.13 5.59
N SER A 28 -23.55 -38.33 5.61
CA SER A 28 -23.62 -37.19 6.53
C SER A 28 -23.41 -37.57 8.00
N GLU A 29 -23.81 -38.80 8.36
CA GLU A 29 -23.61 -39.36 9.70
C GLU A 29 -22.13 -39.66 9.98
N ASP A 30 -21.39 -40.16 8.99
CA ASP A 30 -19.96 -40.46 9.12
C ASP A 30 -19.11 -39.20 9.32
N ILE A 31 -19.43 -38.09 8.63
CA ILE A 31 -18.71 -36.81 8.80
C ILE A 31 -19.01 -36.19 10.18
N LEU A 32 -20.25 -36.28 10.65
CA LEU A 32 -20.62 -35.86 12.00
C LEU A 32 -19.91 -36.69 13.07
N GLU A 33 -19.76 -37.98 12.84
CA GLU A 33 -19.03 -38.90 13.73
C GLU A 33 -17.51 -38.63 13.70
N GLN A 34 -16.93 -38.37 12.52
CA GLN A 34 -15.52 -37.96 12.36
C GLN A 34 -15.22 -36.61 13.02
N CYS A 35 -16.19 -35.70 13.02
CA CYS A 35 -16.09 -34.44 13.75
C CYS A 35 -16.07 -34.60 15.28
N LYS A 36 -16.23 -35.83 15.81
CA LYS A 36 -16.24 -36.18 17.24
C LYS A 36 -17.02 -35.19 18.11
N CYS A 37 -18.06 -34.58 17.53
CA CYS A 37 -18.94 -33.70 18.27
C CYS A 37 -19.94 -34.61 19.00
N THR A 38 -19.52 -35.19 20.12
CA THR A 38 -20.46 -35.72 21.10
C THR A 38 -21.47 -34.61 21.40
N LYS A 39 -22.76 -34.95 21.49
CA LYS A 39 -23.99 -34.12 21.62
C LYS A 39 -23.92 -32.79 22.42
N ASP A 40 -22.84 -32.53 23.14
CA ASP A 40 -22.62 -31.40 24.02
C ASP A 40 -21.73 -30.28 23.42
N CYS A 41 -21.38 -30.31 22.13
CA CYS A 41 -20.74 -29.18 21.43
C CYS A 41 -21.76 -28.04 21.19
N TYR A 42 -22.26 -27.45 22.27
CA TYR A 42 -23.13 -26.27 22.26
C TYR A 42 -22.32 -25.01 21.96
N GLY A 43 -22.05 -24.80 20.67
CA GLY A 43 -21.50 -23.55 20.15
C GLY A 43 -21.48 -23.57 18.63
N GLU A 44 -22.32 -22.72 18.00
CA GLU A 44 -22.50 -22.63 16.54
C GLU A 44 -21.16 -22.48 15.78
N LYS A 45 -20.17 -21.83 16.39
CA LYS A 45 -18.85 -21.60 15.79
C LYS A 45 -18.00 -22.87 15.66
N ILE A 46 -18.02 -23.78 16.62
CA ILE A 46 -17.14 -24.97 16.62
C ILE A 46 -17.60 -25.97 15.55
N TYR A 47 -18.92 -26.06 15.36
CA TYR A 47 -19.54 -26.98 14.41
C TYR A 47 -19.27 -26.58 12.95
N GLY A 48 -19.40 -25.29 12.60
CA GLY A 48 -19.13 -24.80 11.25
C GLY A 48 -17.69 -25.09 10.80
N TYR A 49 -16.70 -24.81 11.66
CA TYR A 49 -15.29 -25.09 11.35
C TYR A 49 -15.01 -26.58 11.10
N CYS A 50 -15.65 -27.49 11.83
CA CYS A 50 -15.42 -28.92 11.62
C CYS A 50 -16.03 -29.39 10.30
N ILE A 51 -17.26 -28.97 9.99
CA ILE A 51 -17.92 -29.30 8.72
C ILE A 51 -17.08 -28.78 7.55
N HIS A 52 -16.65 -27.51 7.59
CA HIS A 52 -15.83 -26.92 6.53
C HIS A 52 -14.52 -27.67 6.27
N LYS A 53 -13.97 -28.37 7.28
CA LYS A 53 -12.75 -29.18 7.17
C LYS A 53 -12.98 -30.61 6.66
N ASN A 54 -14.20 -31.13 6.69
CA ASN A 54 -14.45 -32.54 6.35
C ASN A 54 -15.34 -32.75 5.12
N VAL A 55 -15.84 -31.67 4.51
CA VAL A 55 -16.45 -31.74 3.18
C VAL A 55 -15.38 -31.93 2.09
N GLU A 56 -15.75 -32.70 1.06
CA GLU A 56 -14.92 -33.03 -0.11
C GLU A 56 -15.53 -32.52 -1.42
N THR A 57 -16.83 -32.21 -1.43
CA THR A 57 -17.55 -31.76 -2.63
C THR A 57 -18.41 -30.51 -2.36
N PRO A 58 -18.67 -29.67 -3.39
CA PRO A 58 -19.58 -28.53 -3.26
C PRO A 58 -21.00 -28.95 -2.87
N GLN A 59 -21.42 -30.14 -3.32
CA GLN A 59 -22.72 -30.70 -2.97
C GLN A 59 -22.80 -31.06 -1.48
N GLN A 60 -21.75 -31.62 -0.88
CA GLN A 60 -21.68 -31.81 0.57
C GLN A 60 -21.76 -30.48 1.33
N CYS A 61 -21.12 -29.40 0.86
CA CYS A 61 -21.32 -28.08 1.48
C CYS A 61 -22.80 -27.67 1.50
N LYS A 62 -23.53 -27.86 0.39
CA LYS A 62 -24.98 -27.57 0.33
C LYS A 62 -25.78 -28.48 1.27
N GLU A 63 -25.45 -29.77 1.30
CA GLU A 63 -26.16 -30.76 2.11
C GLU A 63 -25.92 -30.59 3.61
N PHE A 64 -24.69 -30.36 4.07
CA PHE A 64 -24.41 -30.15 5.49
C PHE A 64 -24.96 -28.84 6.01
N VAL A 65 -24.83 -27.76 5.23
CA VAL A 65 -25.49 -26.50 5.55
C VAL A 65 -27.01 -26.70 5.56
N GLY A 66 -27.56 -27.52 4.66
CA GLY A 66 -28.98 -27.87 4.62
C GLY A 66 -29.49 -28.75 5.77
N ILE A 67 -28.71 -29.75 6.23
CA ILE A 67 -29.07 -30.67 7.33
C ILE A 67 -29.13 -29.93 8.67
N TYR A 68 -28.26 -28.93 8.88
CA TYR A 68 -28.33 -28.04 10.04
C TYR A 68 -29.70 -27.35 10.17
N LEU A 69 -30.40 -27.12 9.05
CA LEU A 69 -31.70 -26.44 8.99
C LEU A 69 -32.87 -27.35 9.34
N GLY A 70 -32.77 -28.65 9.07
CA GLY A 70 -33.87 -29.61 9.24
C GLY A 70 -34.16 -30.02 10.68
N GLN A 71 -33.21 -29.80 11.60
CA GLN A 71 -33.37 -30.14 13.02
C GLN A 71 -33.82 -28.96 13.90
N SER A 72 -33.90 -27.74 13.34
CA SER A 72 -34.48 -26.57 13.99
C SER A 72 -36.00 -26.54 13.73
N TYR A 73 -36.74 -27.26 14.58
CA TYR A 73 -38.21 -27.38 14.55
C TYR A 73 -38.89 -26.04 14.91
N ASP A 74 -39.11 -25.16 13.94
CA ASP A 74 -40.34 -24.33 13.82
C ASP A 74 -40.49 -23.84 12.37
N ALA A 75 -41.47 -24.40 11.65
CA ALA A 75 -41.75 -24.10 10.24
C ALA A 75 -42.28 -22.67 9.98
N SER A 76 -42.35 -21.82 11.01
CA SER A 76 -42.82 -20.44 10.90
C SER A 76 -41.70 -19.40 10.74
N VAL A 77 -40.43 -19.78 10.88
CA VAL A 77 -39.30 -18.86 10.68
C VAL A 77 -38.56 -19.25 9.41
N LYS A 78 -38.81 -18.53 8.32
CA LYS A 78 -37.87 -18.43 7.19
C LYS A 78 -36.62 -17.75 7.71
N TYR A 79 -35.73 -18.49 8.33
CA TYR A 79 -34.36 -18.02 8.49
C TYR A 79 -33.77 -17.95 7.09
N TYR A 80 -33.66 -16.73 6.56
CA TYR A 80 -32.65 -16.39 5.58
C TYR A 80 -31.32 -16.64 6.28
N PHE A 81 -30.80 -17.86 6.20
CA PHE A 81 -29.45 -18.10 6.66
C PHE A 81 -28.50 -17.43 5.68
N ASP A 82 -27.66 -16.60 6.28
CA ASP A 82 -26.71 -15.70 5.66
C ASP A 82 -25.78 -16.50 4.75
N ASP A 83 -25.76 -16.13 3.46
CA ASP A 83 -24.93 -16.70 2.39
C ASP A 83 -23.48 -16.95 2.87
N LYS A 84 -23.02 -16.15 3.84
CA LYS A 84 -21.77 -16.25 4.58
C LYS A 84 -21.35 -17.65 5.04
N HIS A 85 -22.24 -18.50 5.58
CA HIS A 85 -21.82 -19.84 6.03
C HIS A 85 -21.51 -20.78 4.88
N LEU A 86 -22.32 -20.73 3.82
CA LEU A 86 -22.08 -21.50 2.60
C LEU A 86 -20.83 -20.99 1.90
N ASP A 87 -20.64 -19.68 1.85
CA ASP A 87 -19.44 -19.02 1.34
C ASP A 87 -18.18 -19.50 2.07
N THR A 88 -18.27 -19.62 3.41
CA THR A 88 -17.14 -20.08 4.23
C THR A 88 -16.84 -21.56 3.96
N CYS A 89 -17.86 -22.39 3.76
CA CYS A 89 -17.70 -23.79 3.37
C CYS A 89 -17.02 -23.92 2.01
N TYR A 90 -17.49 -23.19 1.00
CA TYR A 90 -16.89 -23.20 -0.34
C TYR A 90 -15.45 -22.72 -0.34
N ASN A 91 -15.15 -21.59 0.29
CA ASN A 91 -13.78 -21.08 0.39
C ASN A 91 -12.84 -22.07 1.11
N SER A 92 -13.34 -22.73 2.16
CA SER A 92 -12.57 -23.78 2.86
C SER A 92 -12.35 -25.04 2.02
N LEU A 93 -13.29 -25.38 1.13
CA LEU A 93 -13.13 -26.50 0.21
C LEU A 93 -12.16 -26.13 -0.92
N ILE A 94 -12.34 -24.97 -1.53
CA ILE A 94 -11.49 -24.44 -2.61
C ILE A 94 -10.03 -24.36 -2.15
N SER A 95 -9.75 -23.81 -0.97
CA SER A 95 -8.38 -23.63 -0.48
C SER A 95 -7.56 -24.92 -0.32
N ARG A 96 -8.23 -26.07 -0.29
CA ARG A 96 -7.61 -27.40 -0.14
C ARG A 96 -7.72 -28.26 -1.39
N GLN A 97 -8.40 -27.76 -2.43
CA GLN A 97 -8.64 -28.52 -3.65
C GLN A 97 -7.41 -28.53 -4.55
N THR A 98 -7.14 -29.68 -5.17
CA THR A 98 -6.14 -29.87 -6.22
C THR A 98 -6.72 -30.50 -7.49
N ASP A 99 -7.88 -31.16 -7.40
CA ASP A 99 -8.60 -31.68 -8.56
C ASP A 99 -9.48 -30.60 -9.18
N VAL A 100 -9.02 -30.07 -10.31
CA VAL A 100 -9.71 -29.03 -11.08
C VAL A 100 -11.13 -29.47 -11.52
N LYS A 101 -11.39 -30.77 -11.64
CA LYS A 101 -12.71 -31.27 -12.07
C LYS A 101 -13.80 -30.89 -11.09
N LEU A 102 -13.46 -30.76 -9.81
CA LEU A 102 -14.40 -30.36 -8.76
C LEU A 102 -14.75 -28.87 -8.83
N CYS A 103 -13.95 -28.03 -9.51
CA CYS A 103 -14.25 -26.61 -9.69
C CYS A 103 -15.54 -26.39 -10.50
N ALA A 104 -15.83 -27.27 -11.46
CA ALA A 104 -17.04 -27.18 -12.29
C ALA A 104 -18.35 -27.41 -11.50
N ASP A 105 -18.27 -28.03 -10.32
CA ASP A 105 -19.43 -28.33 -9.47
C ASP A 105 -19.82 -27.17 -8.54
N PHE A 106 -18.99 -26.13 -8.45
CA PHE A 106 -19.30 -24.92 -7.68
C PHE A 106 -20.29 -24.01 -8.42
N PRO A 107 -21.05 -23.16 -7.69
CA PRO A 107 -21.74 -22.03 -8.32
C PRO A 107 -20.76 -21.18 -9.14
N GLU A 108 -21.25 -20.50 -10.18
CA GLU A 108 -20.43 -19.75 -11.15
C GLU A 108 -19.39 -18.83 -10.49
N ASP A 109 -19.81 -18.01 -9.52
CA ASP A 109 -18.92 -17.09 -8.79
C ASP A 109 -17.77 -17.79 -8.05
N TYR A 110 -18.01 -19.01 -7.55
CA TYR A 110 -17.03 -19.82 -6.83
C TYR A 110 -16.18 -20.70 -7.75
N SER A 111 -16.73 -21.05 -8.91
CA SER A 111 -16.03 -21.84 -9.92
C SER A 111 -14.78 -21.10 -10.39
N PHE A 112 -14.89 -19.82 -10.72
CA PHE A 112 -13.74 -19.01 -11.15
C PHE A 112 -12.68 -18.86 -10.05
N VAL A 113 -13.10 -18.67 -8.80
CA VAL A 113 -12.20 -18.63 -7.64
C VAL A 113 -11.48 -19.98 -7.50
N CYS A 114 -12.19 -21.10 -7.65
CA CYS A 114 -11.62 -22.44 -7.58
C CYS A 114 -10.57 -22.68 -8.67
N PHE A 115 -10.89 -22.35 -9.93
CA PHE A 115 -9.97 -22.50 -11.05
C PHE A 115 -8.71 -21.64 -10.88
N ASN A 116 -8.85 -20.38 -10.44
CA ASN A 116 -7.73 -19.49 -10.12
C ASN A 116 -6.82 -20.11 -9.05
N ASP A 117 -7.40 -20.50 -7.91
CA ASP A 117 -6.68 -21.06 -6.76
C ASP A 117 -5.97 -22.37 -7.08
N VAL A 118 -6.63 -23.28 -7.79
CA VAL A 118 -6.04 -24.56 -8.23
C VAL A 118 -4.93 -24.29 -9.24
N GLY A 119 -5.14 -23.41 -10.23
CA GLY A 119 -4.14 -23.01 -11.22
C GLY A 119 -2.86 -22.47 -10.57
N LYS A 120 -3.00 -21.56 -9.60
CA LYS A 120 -1.89 -21.02 -8.80
C LYS A 120 -1.13 -22.10 -8.04
N ARG A 121 -1.84 -22.93 -7.26
CA ARG A 121 -1.20 -23.96 -6.43
C ARG A 121 -0.52 -25.07 -7.23
N THR A 122 -1.09 -25.41 -8.38
CA THR A 122 -0.58 -26.48 -9.25
C THR A 122 0.36 -25.95 -10.34
N LEU A 123 0.52 -24.63 -10.44
CA LEU A 123 1.28 -23.96 -11.49
C LEU A 123 0.86 -24.44 -12.88
N THR A 124 -0.45 -24.57 -13.14
CA THR A 124 -0.98 -25.14 -14.39
C THR A 124 -1.81 -24.08 -15.14
N PRO A 125 -1.26 -23.41 -16.17
CA PRO A 125 -1.91 -22.28 -16.84
C PRO A 125 -3.21 -22.62 -17.58
N GLU A 126 -3.38 -23.87 -17.99
CA GLU A 126 -4.59 -24.35 -18.63
C GLU A 126 -5.83 -24.11 -17.75
N TYR A 127 -5.65 -24.13 -16.43
CA TYR A 127 -6.74 -23.91 -15.48
C TYR A 127 -7.17 -22.44 -15.36
N CYS A 128 -6.33 -21.49 -15.77
CA CYS A 128 -6.70 -20.07 -15.77
C CYS A 128 -7.18 -19.55 -17.13
N LYS A 129 -7.18 -20.38 -18.18
CA LYS A 129 -7.49 -19.92 -19.54
C LYS A 129 -8.94 -19.46 -19.71
N ASP A 130 -9.86 -20.18 -19.05
CA ASP A 130 -11.31 -20.04 -19.28
C ASP A 130 -12.04 -19.30 -18.15
N ILE A 131 -11.33 -18.51 -17.33
CA ILE A 131 -11.91 -17.69 -16.26
C ILE A 131 -11.93 -16.20 -16.64
N PRO A 132 -12.78 -15.36 -16.00
CA PRO A 132 -12.82 -13.93 -16.26
C PRO A 132 -11.46 -13.26 -16.09
N TYR A 133 -11.22 -12.21 -16.88
CA TYR A 133 -9.90 -11.55 -16.98
C TYR A 133 -9.28 -11.17 -15.62
N SER A 134 -10.08 -10.63 -14.68
CA SER A 134 -9.58 -10.24 -13.35
C SER A 134 -8.97 -11.40 -12.56
N PHE A 135 -9.52 -12.62 -12.70
CA PHE A 135 -8.96 -13.82 -12.09
C PHE A 135 -7.85 -14.44 -12.95
N LYS A 136 -7.98 -14.38 -14.28
CA LYS A 136 -6.97 -14.88 -15.22
C LYS A 136 -5.62 -14.16 -15.02
N SER A 137 -5.65 -12.83 -14.89
CA SER A 137 -4.47 -12.01 -14.67
C SER A 137 -3.74 -12.37 -13.38
N ASP A 138 -4.48 -12.40 -12.27
CA ASP A 138 -3.99 -12.81 -10.96
C ASP A 138 -3.39 -14.24 -10.97
N CYS A 139 -4.03 -15.17 -11.68
CA CYS A 139 -3.54 -16.54 -11.85
C CYS A 139 -2.21 -16.59 -12.62
N TYR A 140 -2.16 -15.96 -13.79
CA TYR A 140 -0.99 -16.00 -14.68
C TYR A 140 0.20 -15.26 -14.10
N LEU A 141 -0.01 -14.11 -13.46
CA LEU A 141 1.06 -13.40 -12.74
C LEU A 141 1.67 -14.30 -11.68
N HIS A 142 0.85 -14.93 -10.83
CA HIS A 142 1.35 -15.83 -9.79
C HIS A 142 2.12 -17.03 -10.35
N ILE A 143 1.64 -17.65 -11.43
CA ILE A 143 2.36 -18.76 -12.08
C ILE A 143 3.69 -18.27 -12.64
N SER A 144 3.71 -17.09 -13.29
CA SER A 144 4.90 -16.51 -13.88
C SER A 144 6.00 -16.23 -12.84
N GLU A 145 5.62 -15.83 -11.63
CA GLU A 145 6.51 -15.56 -10.50
C GLU A 145 7.10 -16.82 -9.85
N ASN A 146 6.39 -17.95 -9.91
CA ASN A 146 6.72 -19.13 -9.12
C ASN A 146 7.27 -20.30 -9.94
N ASP A 147 7.21 -20.21 -11.26
CA ASP A 147 7.71 -21.26 -12.15
C ASP A 147 8.63 -20.67 -13.23
N ALA A 148 9.91 -21.04 -13.19
CA ALA A 148 10.90 -20.57 -14.14
C ALA A 148 10.74 -21.19 -15.54
N ASP A 149 10.15 -22.38 -15.64
CA ASP A 149 10.01 -23.14 -16.89
C ASP A 149 8.84 -22.65 -17.75
N PHE A 150 7.82 -22.03 -17.15
CA PHE A 150 6.77 -21.38 -17.94
C PHE A 150 7.32 -20.14 -18.65
N GLY A 151 7.28 -20.21 -19.99
CA GLY A 151 7.78 -19.17 -20.87
C GLY A 151 6.97 -17.87 -20.82
N LEU A 152 7.56 -16.83 -21.41
CA LEU A 152 7.00 -15.48 -21.56
C LEU A 152 5.62 -15.45 -22.24
N ASN A 153 5.24 -16.53 -22.94
CA ASN A 153 3.95 -16.70 -23.59
C ASN A 153 2.74 -16.52 -22.66
N LEU A 154 2.88 -16.77 -21.35
CA LEU A 154 1.78 -16.48 -20.40
C LEU A 154 1.57 -14.99 -20.20
N CYS A 155 2.64 -14.20 -20.24
CA CYS A 155 2.56 -12.75 -20.15
C CYS A 155 1.85 -12.14 -21.38
N ASP A 156 1.99 -12.76 -22.55
CA ASP A 156 1.31 -12.31 -23.78
C ASP A 156 -0.21 -12.46 -23.74
N GLU A 157 -0.72 -13.31 -22.85
CA GLU A 157 -2.15 -13.53 -22.66
C GLU A 157 -2.83 -12.50 -21.72
N LEU A 158 -2.02 -11.58 -21.17
CA LEU A 158 -2.45 -10.51 -20.28
C LEU A 158 -2.71 -9.22 -21.05
N ASP A 159 -3.46 -8.30 -20.44
CA ASP A 159 -3.59 -6.94 -20.94
C ASP A 159 -2.27 -6.19 -20.85
N ARG A 160 -2.24 -4.99 -21.42
CA ARG A 160 -1.01 -4.18 -21.51
C ARG A 160 -0.33 -3.98 -20.16
N GLN A 161 -1.09 -3.63 -19.11
CA GLN A 161 -0.49 -3.26 -17.83
C GLN A 161 0.03 -4.49 -17.09
N ASP A 162 -0.79 -5.54 -17.04
CA ASP A 162 -0.43 -6.78 -16.35
C ASP A 162 0.68 -7.54 -17.09
N ARG A 163 0.71 -7.45 -18.42
CA ARG A 163 1.80 -7.96 -19.24
C ARG A 163 3.13 -7.33 -18.84
N VAL A 164 3.21 -5.99 -18.75
CA VAL A 164 4.45 -5.31 -18.35
C VAL A 164 4.95 -5.80 -16.98
N THR A 165 4.05 -5.89 -16.00
CA THR A 165 4.35 -6.43 -14.66
C THR A 165 4.85 -7.88 -14.74
N CYS A 166 4.20 -8.73 -15.54
CA CYS A 166 4.61 -10.12 -15.75
C CYS A 166 6.03 -10.24 -16.32
N TYR A 167 6.36 -9.44 -17.35
CA TYR A 167 7.70 -9.40 -17.93
C TYR A 167 8.75 -8.90 -16.93
N ALA A 168 8.43 -7.87 -16.14
CA ALA A 168 9.31 -7.36 -15.11
C ALA A 168 9.61 -8.42 -14.03
N ASN A 169 8.57 -9.09 -13.51
CA ASN A 169 8.73 -10.16 -12.51
C ASN A 169 9.58 -11.31 -13.06
N LYS A 170 9.39 -11.68 -14.32
CA LYS A 170 10.23 -12.68 -15.00
C LYS A 170 11.68 -12.23 -15.15
N ALA A 171 11.91 -11.00 -15.55
CA ALA A 171 13.25 -10.44 -15.67
C ALA A 171 13.99 -10.43 -14.34
N THR A 172 13.30 -10.04 -13.25
CA THR A 172 13.83 -10.08 -11.89
C THR A 172 14.13 -11.51 -11.43
N LEU A 173 13.19 -12.45 -11.62
CA LEU A 173 13.35 -13.84 -11.19
C LEU A 173 14.51 -14.54 -11.90
N ASN A 174 14.75 -14.22 -13.18
CA ASN A 174 15.82 -14.80 -13.99
C ASN A 174 17.13 -14.00 -13.94
N GLU A 175 17.16 -12.87 -13.23
CA GLU A 175 18.26 -11.90 -13.27
C GLU A 175 18.63 -11.49 -14.71
N ASP A 176 17.64 -11.44 -15.61
CA ASP A 176 17.82 -11.19 -17.04
C ASP A 176 16.92 -10.06 -17.53
N SER A 177 17.47 -8.85 -17.49
CA SER A 177 16.81 -7.64 -18.00
C SER A 177 16.52 -7.66 -19.50
N THR A 178 17.14 -8.56 -20.27
CA THR A 178 16.87 -8.65 -21.71
C THR A 178 15.46 -9.16 -21.99
N ILE A 179 14.81 -9.81 -21.01
CA ILE A 179 13.40 -10.19 -21.06
C ILE A 179 12.49 -8.98 -21.34
N CYS A 180 12.80 -7.79 -20.81
CA CYS A 180 12.00 -6.59 -21.10
C CYS A 180 12.05 -6.17 -22.58
N LEU A 181 13.08 -6.56 -23.35
CA LEU A 181 13.19 -6.21 -24.78
C LEU A 181 12.15 -6.91 -25.65
N GLU A 182 11.54 -7.99 -25.15
CA GLU A 182 10.48 -8.74 -25.84
C GLU A 182 9.14 -7.98 -25.85
N LEU A 183 8.98 -6.94 -25.02
CA LEU A 183 7.83 -6.04 -25.11
C LEU A 183 7.89 -5.22 -26.40
N GLU A 184 6.77 -5.05 -27.10
CA GLU A 184 6.77 -4.33 -28.38
C GLU A 184 6.94 -2.81 -28.23
N ASP A 185 6.24 -2.21 -27.25
CA ASP A 185 6.16 -0.77 -27.06
C ASP A 185 7.30 -0.26 -26.17
N ASP A 186 8.00 0.81 -26.58
CA ASP A 186 9.16 1.32 -25.84
C ASP A 186 8.80 1.88 -24.45
N SER A 187 7.59 2.42 -24.27
CA SER A 187 7.14 2.87 -22.94
C SER A 187 6.90 1.68 -22.00
N ASP A 188 6.41 0.56 -22.53
CA ASP A 188 6.25 -0.69 -21.80
C ASP A 188 7.62 -1.27 -21.40
N LYS A 189 8.62 -1.22 -22.30
CA LYS A 189 10.01 -1.62 -21.99
C LYS A 189 10.60 -0.80 -20.85
N ILE A 190 10.47 0.54 -20.91
CA ILE A 190 10.98 1.46 -19.88
C ILE A 190 10.32 1.14 -18.53
N ASN A 191 9.00 0.94 -18.53
CA ASN A 191 8.27 0.59 -17.32
C ASN A 191 8.73 -0.77 -16.76
N CYS A 192 8.94 -1.77 -17.62
CA CYS A 192 9.50 -3.06 -17.23
C CYS A 192 10.88 -2.91 -16.56
N TYR A 193 11.81 -2.15 -17.17
CA TYR A 193 13.13 -1.90 -16.58
C TYR A 193 13.05 -1.19 -15.22
N SER A 194 12.13 -0.23 -15.08
CA SER A 194 11.97 0.51 -13.82
C SER A 194 11.49 -0.35 -12.64
N GLN A 195 10.91 -1.52 -12.92
CA GLN A 195 10.40 -2.45 -11.91
C GLN A 195 11.42 -3.51 -11.48
N ILE A 196 12.49 -3.74 -12.25
CA ILE A 196 13.48 -4.80 -11.94
C ILE A 196 14.39 -4.43 -10.78
N ASP A 197 14.80 -3.17 -10.68
CA ASP A 197 15.56 -2.63 -9.55
C ASP A 197 15.54 -1.10 -9.66
N GLU A 198 15.31 -0.40 -8.54
CA GLU A 198 15.49 1.05 -8.46
C GLU A 198 16.95 1.47 -8.76
N ASN A 199 17.90 0.52 -8.69
CA ASN A 199 19.32 0.70 -8.99
C ASN A 199 19.76 0.06 -10.32
N PHE A 200 18.86 -0.49 -11.13
CA PHE A 200 19.23 -1.05 -12.43
C PHE A 200 19.60 0.10 -13.37
N GLU A 201 20.90 0.42 -13.51
CA GLU A 201 21.40 1.16 -14.66
C GLU A 201 21.47 0.20 -15.85
N PRO A 202 20.54 0.27 -16.82
CA PRO A 202 20.63 -0.57 -17.99
C PRO A 202 21.96 -0.29 -18.69
N LYS A 203 22.79 -1.33 -18.82
CA LYS A 203 24.01 -1.28 -19.62
C LYS A 203 23.62 -1.29 -21.10
N PHE A 204 23.00 -0.20 -21.56
CA PHE A 204 22.85 0.04 -22.98
C PHE A 204 24.26 0.22 -23.56
N GLU A 205 24.63 -0.63 -24.53
CA GLU A 205 25.77 -0.32 -25.38
C GLU A 205 25.50 1.05 -26.01
N ARG A 206 26.41 2.01 -25.75
CA ARG A 206 26.27 3.43 -26.12
C ARG A 206 25.88 3.61 -27.58
N GLN A 207 24.59 3.77 -27.82
CA GLN A 207 24.06 4.45 -28.98
C GLN A 207 23.13 5.52 -28.43
N ASN A 208 23.65 6.76 -28.37
CA ASN A 208 22.98 8.07 -28.34
C ASN A 208 21.54 8.22 -27.76
N TYR A 209 21.12 7.46 -26.75
CA TYR A 209 19.83 7.64 -26.08
C TYR A 209 20.03 8.00 -24.61
N VAL A 210 19.52 9.17 -24.21
CA VAL A 210 19.36 9.58 -22.80
C VAL A 210 17.92 9.25 -22.41
N PRO A 211 17.68 8.33 -21.45
CA PRO A 211 16.32 8.04 -20.99
C PRO A 211 15.74 9.24 -20.24
N ILE A 212 14.58 9.71 -20.66
CA ILE A 212 13.78 10.70 -19.92
C ILE A 212 12.91 9.92 -18.93
N TYR A 213 13.08 10.12 -17.63
CA TYR A 213 12.22 9.50 -16.60
C TYR A 213 10.82 10.13 -16.63
N TYR A 214 9.84 9.35 -17.12
CA TYR A 214 8.47 9.81 -17.45
C TYR A 214 7.54 10.00 -16.24
N ASN A 215 7.82 9.43 -15.07
CA ASN A 215 6.85 9.35 -13.97
C ASN A 215 6.48 10.70 -13.32
N TRP A 216 7.16 11.80 -13.65
CA TRP A 216 7.01 13.07 -12.93
C TRP A 216 6.05 14.06 -13.62
N PHE A 217 5.64 13.79 -14.86
CA PHE A 217 4.91 14.76 -15.68
C PHE A 217 3.37 14.61 -15.68
N VAL A 218 2.82 13.60 -14.99
CA VAL A 218 1.39 13.23 -15.15
C VAL A 218 0.41 14.16 -14.40
N GLU A 219 0.87 14.99 -13.46
CA GLU A 219 -0.04 15.85 -12.66
C GLU A 219 -0.13 17.31 -13.11
N ALA A 220 0.70 17.76 -14.06
CA ALA A 220 0.53 19.06 -14.69
C ALA A 220 -0.38 18.91 -15.90
N ASP A 221 -1.42 19.74 -15.99
CA ASP A 221 -2.53 19.77 -16.97
C ASP A 221 -2.05 19.97 -18.43
N PHE A 222 -1.27 19.02 -18.97
CA PHE A 222 -0.69 19.05 -20.30
C PHE A 222 -1.44 18.13 -21.26
N ASP A 223 -1.66 18.64 -22.48
CA ASP A 223 -2.38 17.98 -23.56
C ASP A 223 -1.66 16.70 -24.01
N LYS A 224 -2.33 15.55 -23.84
CA LYS A 224 -1.80 14.21 -24.11
C LYS A 224 -1.33 13.99 -25.55
N ASN A 225 -1.78 14.82 -26.50
CA ASN A 225 -1.35 14.72 -27.90
C ASN A 225 0.06 15.29 -28.16
N LEU A 226 0.66 16.02 -27.20
CA LEU A 226 2.01 16.59 -27.34
C LEU A 226 3.16 15.65 -26.93
N ILE A 227 2.86 14.44 -26.42
CA ILE A 227 3.83 13.59 -25.70
C ILE A 227 4.58 12.59 -26.62
N ASN A 228 4.06 12.30 -27.81
CA ASN A 228 4.65 11.32 -28.74
C ASN A 228 5.83 11.84 -29.59
N GLU A 229 6.22 13.12 -29.47
CA GLU A 229 7.27 13.72 -30.32
C GLU A 229 8.50 14.26 -29.55
N SER A 230 8.58 14.09 -28.23
CA SER A 230 9.69 14.66 -27.44
C SER A 230 10.86 13.67 -27.28
N TYR A 231 11.68 13.51 -28.32
CA TYR A 231 13.06 13.01 -28.18
C TYR A 231 14.03 14.20 -28.21
N CYS A 232 14.98 14.22 -27.28
CA CYS A 232 16.09 15.17 -27.30
C CYS A 232 17.20 14.64 -28.23
N GLU A 233 17.03 14.78 -29.54
CA GLU A 233 18.15 14.55 -30.47
C GLU A 233 19.09 15.76 -30.44
N PHE A 234 20.25 15.61 -29.81
CA PHE A 234 21.33 16.60 -29.86
C PHE A 234 22.22 16.35 -31.07
N GLU A 235 21.71 16.59 -32.27
CA GLU A 235 22.55 16.68 -33.47
C GLU A 235 22.81 18.16 -33.83
N ASN A 236 23.96 18.67 -33.37
CA ASN A 236 24.58 19.97 -33.67
C ASN A 236 24.22 21.18 -32.77
N THR A 237 25.26 21.97 -32.49
CA THR A 237 25.32 23.09 -31.53
C THR A 237 24.62 24.38 -31.94
N ASP A 238 23.72 24.37 -32.93
CA ASP A 238 23.05 25.59 -33.43
C ASP A 238 21.52 25.44 -33.38
N ILE A 239 20.93 25.69 -32.21
CA ILE A 239 19.47 25.66 -32.00
C ILE A 239 18.85 27.00 -32.43
N LYS A 240 17.85 26.95 -33.32
CA LYS A 240 17.07 28.14 -33.72
C LYS A 240 15.99 28.44 -32.69
N VAL A 241 15.84 29.73 -32.35
CA VAL A 241 14.91 30.25 -31.33
C VAL A 241 13.45 29.85 -31.52
N ASP A 242 13.03 29.49 -32.74
CA ASP A 242 11.66 29.11 -33.06
C ASP A 242 11.33 27.63 -32.74
N GLU A 243 12.33 26.77 -32.48
CA GLU A 243 12.15 25.38 -32.01
C GLU A 243 12.01 25.26 -30.48
N ILE A 244 12.26 26.35 -29.76
CA ILE A 244 12.22 26.45 -28.28
C ILE A 244 10.83 26.15 -27.71
N ARG A 245 9.78 26.23 -28.54
CA ARG A 245 8.40 26.00 -28.11
C ARG A 245 8.09 24.56 -27.65
N ARG A 246 9.01 23.59 -27.83
CA ARG A 246 8.73 22.15 -27.73
C ARG A 246 9.54 21.35 -26.70
N ASN A 247 10.54 21.94 -26.00
CA ASN A 247 11.56 21.17 -25.25
C ASN A 247 11.72 21.51 -23.75
N ASP A 248 10.68 22.05 -23.09
CA ASP A 248 10.74 22.43 -21.66
C ASP A 248 11.07 21.25 -20.72
N SER A 249 10.63 20.02 -21.05
CA SER A 249 10.93 18.81 -20.26
C SER A 249 12.39 18.37 -20.39
N CYS A 250 12.97 18.54 -21.58
CA CYS A 250 14.33 18.10 -21.90
C CYS A 250 15.41 18.85 -21.13
N TYR A 251 15.32 20.18 -21.12
CA TYR A 251 16.27 21.03 -20.39
C TYR A 251 16.17 20.83 -18.87
N MET A 252 14.96 20.51 -18.37
CA MET A 252 14.76 20.20 -16.96
C MET A 252 15.44 18.89 -16.57
N SER A 253 15.33 17.85 -17.42
CA SER A 253 16.06 16.60 -17.24
C SER A 253 17.58 16.78 -17.37
N LEU A 254 18.06 17.60 -18.30
CA LEU A 254 19.51 17.88 -18.45
C LEU A 254 20.07 18.62 -17.23
N ALA A 255 19.41 19.68 -16.78
CA ALA A 255 19.86 20.47 -15.64
C ALA A 255 19.86 19.65 -14.33
N MET A 256 18.88 18.77 -14.17
CA MET A 256 18.85 17.81 -13.07
C MET A 256 19.97 16.77 -13.17
N TYR A 257 20.31 16.33 -14.38
CA TYR A 257 21.33 15.30 -14.61
C TYR A 257 22.77 15.83 -14.49
N HIS A 258 23.02 17.05 -14.97
CA HIS A 258 24.35 17.65 -14.99
C HIS A 258 24.68 18.49 -13.77
N SER A 259 23.69 18.88 -12.95
CA SER A 259 23.85 19.84 -11.85
C SER A 259 24.57 21.13 -12.26
N ASP A 260 24.57 21.47 -13.56
CA ASP A 260 25.31 22.59 -14.10
C ASP A 260 24.41 23.82 -14.20
N LEU A 261 24.62 24.75 -13.26
CA LEU A 261 23.88 26.01 -13.20
C LEU A 261 24.10 26.87 -14.44
N ASP A 262 25.26 26.74 -15.10
CA ASP A 262 25.58 27.54 -16.27
C ASP A 262 24.63 27.20 -17.43
N GLU A 263 24.12 25.96 -17.50
CA GLU A 263 23.11 25.56 -18.47
C GLU A 263 21.76 26.26 -18.22
N CYS A 264 21.33 26.35 -16.96
CA CYS A 264 20.13 27.10 -16.60
C CYS A 264 20.25 28.59 -16.94
N TYR A 265 21.46 29.16 -16.88
CA TYR A 265 21.73 30.57 -17.22
C TYR A 265 21.75 30.86 -18.70
N ASN A 266 22.15 29.89 -19.50
CA ASN A 266 22.23 30.03 -20.95
C ASN A 266 20.85 29.93 -21.63
N LEU A 267 19.78 29.75 -20.85
CA LEU A 267 18.42 29.76 -21.36
C LEU A 267 18.02 31.16 -21.90
N PRO A 268 17.16 31.22 -22.92
CA PRO A 268 16.80 32.47 -23.58
C PRO A 268 16.24 33.52 -22.61
N THR A 269 16.60 34.78 -22.78
CA THR A 269 16.13 35.89 -21.92
C THR A 269 14.71 36.37 -22.21
N ASN A 270 14.01 35.75 -23.16
CA ASN A 270 12.60 36.04 -23.43
C ASN A 270 11.72 35.55 -22.26
N PHE A 271 10.46 36.00 -22.18
CA PHE A 271 9.56 35.68 -21.06
C PHE A 271 9.43 34.17 -20.78
N LEU A 272 9.44 33.35 -21.83
CA LEU A 272 9.36 31.90 -21.72
C LEU A 272 10.65 31.30 -21.14
N GLY A 273 11.81 31.69 -21.66
CA GLY A 273 13.09 31.21 -21.17
C GLY A 273 13.42 31.72 -19.76
N GLN A 274 12.89 32.87 -19.34
CA GLN A 274 12.94 33.29 -17.93
C GLN A 274 12.15 32.34 -17.00
N ASN A 275 10.96 31.90 -17.41
CA ASN A 275 10.18 30.93 -16.62
C ASN A 275 10.84 29.55 -16.59
N LEU A 276 11.42 29.12 -17.72
CA LEU A 276 12.15 27.86 -17.80
C LEU A 276 13.43 27.90 -16.95
N ALA A 277 14.19 29.00 -17.01
CA ALA A 277 15.36 29.23 -16.16
C ALA A 277 14.98 29.22 -14.67
N ARG A 278 13.86 29.84 -14.28
CA ARG A 278 13.37 29.79 -12.89
C ARG A 278 13.08 28.36 -12.43
N LYS A 279 12.38 27.57 -13.25
CA LYS A 279 12.09 26.16 -12.94
C LYS A 279 13.38 25.33 -12.87
N CYS A 280 14.26 25.48 -13.85
CA CYS A 280 15.57 24.84 -13.90
C CYS A 280 16.38 25.09 -12.62
N LEU A 281 16.48 26.35 -12.21
CA LEU A 281 17.18 26.76 -11.00
C LEU A 281 16.49 26.28 -9.72
N PHE A 282 15.14 26.32 -9.67
CA PHE A 282 14.36 25.77 -8.56
C PHE A 282 14.64 24.28 -8.36
N TYR A 283 14.56 23.48 -9.43
CA TYR A 283 14.86 22.04 -9.35
C TYR A 283 16.33 21.79 -9.03
N THR A 284 17.27 22.50 -9.66
CA THR A 284 18.70 22.35 -9.36
C THR A 284 19.01 22.64 -7.89
N ALA A 285 18.34 23.64 -7.31
CA ALA A 285 18.45 23.99 -5.90
C ALA A 285 17.78 22.95 -4.96
N MET A 286 16.77 22.22 -5.45
CA MET A 286 16.15 21.14 -4.69
C MET A 286 17.01 19.86 -4.63
N TRP A 287 17.83 19.60 -5.65
CA TRP A 287 18.48 18.29 -5.80
C TRP A 287 19.97 18.28 -5.49
N ASN A 288 20.59 19.46 -5.33
CA ASN A 288 22.00 19.59 -4.98
C ASN A 288 22.18 20.12 -3.55
N ASP A 289 23.41 20.08 -3.02
CA ASP A 289 23.82 20.67 -1.73
C ASP A 289 23.79 22.22 -1.74
N PHE A 290 22.70 22.79 -2.27
CA PHE A 290 22.53 24.22 -2.47
C PHE A 290 22.36 24.96 -1.15
N GLU A 291 23.08 26.06 -0.98
CA GLU A 291 22.86 26.95 0.13
C GLU A 291 21.90 28.08 -0.24
N ILE A 292 21.22 28.65 0.76
CA ILE A 292 20.42 29.87 0.57
C ILE A 292 21.27 31.01 -0.01
N SER A 293 22.55 31.06 0.36
CA SER A 293 23.52 32.02 -0.15
C SER A 293 23.72 31.91 -1.67
N ASP A 294 23.51 30.72 -2.25
CA ASP A 294 23.56 30.52 -3.69
C ASP A 294 22.36 31.20 -4.37
N CYS A 295 21.16 31.14 -3.79
CA CYS A 295 20.00 31.89 -4.32
C CYS A 295 20.28 33.41 -4.44
N ASP A 296 21.04 33.98 -3.50
CA ASP A 296 21.42 35.40 -3.51
C ASP A 296 22.39 35.71 -4.65
N ARG A 297 23.32 34.78 -4.93
CA ARG A 297 24.23 34.86 -6.07
C ARG A 297 23.49 34.75 -7.39
N LEU A 298 22.37 34.01 -7.41
CA LEU A 298 21.68 33.71 -8.65
C LEU A 298 20.82 34.86 -9.21
N GLY A 299 20.50 35.88 -8.40
CA GLY A 299 19.72 37.05 -8.84
C GLY A 299 18.27 36.75 -9.25
N ILE A 300 17.76 35.57 -8.87
CA ILE A 300 16.38 35.12 -9.10
C ILE A 300 15.46 35.84 -8.09
N ASP A 301 14.15 35.89 -8.38
CA ASP A 301 13.15 36.24 -7.38
C ASP A 301 13.38 35.39 -6.12
N PHE A 302 13.79 36.08 -5.06
CA PHE A 302 14.39 35.56 -3.84
C PHE A 302 13.55 34.49 -3.15
N LYS A 303 12.24 34.52 -3.41
CA LYS A 303 11.28 33.67 -2.71
C LYS A 303 11.24 32.24 -3.24
N GLU A 304 11.19 32.03 -4.56
CA GLU A 304 11.01 30.69 -5.15
C GLU A 304 12.26 29.81 -4.95
N CYS A 305 13.45 30.36 -5.16
CA CYS A 305 14.71 29.63 -4.95
C CYS A 305 14.89 29.24 -3.48
N ARG A 306 14.66 30.17 -2.55
CA ARG A 306 14.76 29.88 -1.11
C ARG A 306 13.75 28.83 -0.68
N GLU A 307 12.50 28.90 -1.17
CA GLU A 307 11.51 27.85 -0.92
C GLU A 307 12.01 26.49 -1.40
N GLY A 308 12.58 26.39 -2.61
CA GLY A 308 13.16 25.13 -3.12
C GLY A 308 14.26 24.56 -2.23
N VAL A 309 15.22 25.40 -1.81
CA VAL A 309 16.31 24.98 -0.91
C VAL A 309 15.78 24.54 0.45
N ILE A 310 14.84 25.29 1.03
CA ILE A 310 14.25 24.98 2.34
C ILE A 310 13.50 23.65 2.28
N LEU A 311 12.68 23.43 1.25
CA LEU A 311 11.91 22.21 1.05
C LEU A 311 12.83 20.99 0.86
N SER A 312 13.90 21.14 0.08
CA SER A 312 14.89 20.08 -0.13
C SER A 312 15.63 19.70 1.15
N LYS A 313 16.11 20.70 1.91
CA LYS A 313 16.83 20.46 3.16
C LYS A 313 15.93 20.07 4.33
N ARG A 314 14.61 20.20 4.15
CA ARG A 314 13.60 19.97 5.18
C ARG A 314 13.92 20.64 6.52
N SER A 315 14.44 21.87 6.50
CA SER A 315 14.90 22.55 7.72
C SER A 315 13.95 23.68 8.14
N PRO A 316 13.25 23.54 9.28
CA PRO A 316 12.43 24.61 9.85
C PRO A 316 13.25 25.84 10.26
N GLU A 317 14.52 25.66 10.64
CA GLU A 317 15.46 26.75 10.93
C GLU A 317 15.61 27.64 9.70
N LEU A 318 15.77 27.04 8.52
CA LEU A 318 15.86 27.79 7.27
C LEU A 318 14.55 28.55 6.96
N CYS A 319 13.38 28.03 7.33
CA CYS A 319 12.13 28.81 7.28
C CYS A 319 12.19 30.04 8.21
N ARG A 320 12.65 29.87 9.46
CA ARG A 320 12.74 30.97 10.43
C ARG A 320 13.74 32.04 10.00
N GLU A 321 14.87 31.63 9.42
CA GLU A 321 15.91 32.53 8.92
C GLU A 321 15.52 33.24 7.62
N SER A 322 14.74 32.58 6.76
CA SER A 322 14.38 33.11 5.43
C SER A 322 13.20 34.08 5.44
N TYR A 323 12.38 34.06 6.48
CA TYR A 323 11.17 34.88 6.53
C TYR A 323 11.11 35.74 7.79
N GLU A 324 10.85 37.03 7.63
CA GLU A 324 10.76 37.98 8.74
C GLU A 324 9.42 37.91 9.47
N SER A 325 8.33 37.59 8.76
CA SER A 325 6.98 37.53 9.35
C SER A 325 6.69 36.14 9.95
N PRO A 326 6.16 36.05 11.18
CA PRO A 326 5.66 34.78 11.73
C PRO A 326 4.63 34.09 10.84
N THR A 327 3.89 34.85 10.01
CA THR A 327 2.94 34.28 9.05
C THR A 327 3.63 33.52 7.93
N GLN A 328 4.72 34.09 7.41
CA GLN A 328 5.48 33.47 6.33
C GLN A 328 6.31 32.30 6.84
N GLN A 329 6.85 32.40 8.05
CA GLN A 329 7.50 31.28 8.74
C GLN A 329 6.51 30.11 8.94
N GLY A 330 5.30 30.39 9.44
CA GLY A 330 4.25 29.39 9.62
C GLY A 330 3.80 28.73 8.31
N ASP A 331 3.63 29.50 7.23
CA ASP A 331 3.30 28.96 5.90
C ASP A 331 4.43 28.07 5.35
N CYS A 332 5.69 28.48 5.52
CA CYS A 332 6.85 27.70 5.13
C CYS A 332 6.94 26.35 5.88
N ILE A 333 6.81 26.38 7.21
CA ILE A 333 6.83 25.17 8.06
C ILE A 333 5.62 24.28 7.73
N HIS A 334 4.46 24.87 7.48
CA HIS A 334 3.28 24.12 7.04
C HIS A 334 3.55 23.38 5.72
N LYS A 335 4.15 24.04 4.72
CA LYS A 335 4.53 23.40 3.45
C LYS A 335 5.54 22.27 3.64
N LEU A 336 6.51 22.44 4.56
CA LEU A 336 7.47 21.39 4.93
C LEU A 336 6.76 20.16 5.53
N ALA A 337 5.81 20.39 6.44
CA ALA A 337 5.13 19.32 7.16
C ALA A 337 4.17 18.50 6.29
N ILE A 338 3.48 19.14 5.34
CA ILE A 338 2.48 18.47 4.48
C ILE A 338 3.05 17.88 3.20
N ASP A 339 4.32 18.14 2.90
CA ASP A 339 5.06 17.78 1.69
C ASP A 339 4.22 17.92 0.40
N TYR A 340 4.12 19.15 -0.10
CA TYR A 340 3.24 19.52 -1.22
C TYR A 340 3.58 18.81 -2.55
N TYR A 341 4.73 18.13 -2.66
CA TYR A 341 5.25 17.63 -3.95
C TYR A 341 5.09 16.12 -4.21
N GLY A 342 4.24 15.42 -3.47
CA GLY A 342 3.56 14.20 -3.96
C GLY A 342 4.39 12.91 -4.12
N VAL A 343 5.73 12.97 -4.10
CA VAL A 343 6.57 11.78 -4.38
C VAL A 343 6.85 10.96 -3.11
N TYR A 344 6.85 11.57 -1.93
CA TYR A 344 7.03 10.85 -0.67
C TYR A 344 5.96 11.28 0.32
N ARG A 345 5.07 10.35 0.74
CA ARG A 345 4.09 10.59 1.82
C ARG A 345 4.76 10.66 3.21
N ASN A 346 5.89 11.34 3.33
CA ASN A 346 6.54 11.57 4.60
C ASN A 346 5.92 12.82 5.23
N ARG A 347 4.73 12.64 5.81
CA ARG A 347 4.06 13.66 6.62
C ARG A 347 4.82 13.81 7.93
N ASP A 348 5.47 14.95 8.13
CA ASP A 348 6.19 15.22 9.37
C ASP A 348 5.27 15.94 10.36
N PHE A 349 4.63 15.14 11.22
CA PHE A 349 3.71 15.65 12.22
C PHE A 349 4.40 16.55 13.25
N PHE A 350 5.67 16.30 13.57
CA PHE A 350 6.39 17.07 14.59
C PHE A 350 6.60 18.53 14.14
N LEU A 351 6.81 18.75 12.84
CA LEU A 351 6.90 20.09 12.25
C LEU A 351 5.62 20.92 12.46
N CYS A 352 4.44 20.28 12.49
CA CYS A 352 3.20 20.99 12.82
C CYS A 352 3.22 21.58 14.24
N GLY A 353 3.93 20.95 15.17
CA GLY A 353 4.12 21.45 16.53
C GLY A 353 4.89 22.77 16.58
N GLU A 354 5.79 22.99 15.62
CA GLU A 354 6.68 24.16 15.54
C GLU A 354 6.04 25.41 14.93
N ILE A 355 4.81 25.32 14.40
CA ILE A 355 4.09 26.46 13.84
C ILE A 355 3.61 27.38 14.97
N GLU A 356 4.35 28.46 15.23
CA GLU A 356 4.03 29.46 16.25
C GLU A 356 2.95 30.46 15.80
N GLY A 357 2.08 30.87 16.73
CA GLY A 357 1.25 32.09 16.58
C GLY A 357 0.08 32.02 15.59
N GLN A 358 -0.09 30.93 14.84
CA GLN A 358 -1.12 30.82 13.79
C GLN A 358 -1.95 29.55 13.91
N GLY A 359 -2.99 29.62 14.74
CA GLY A 359 -3.91 28.50 14.96
C GLY A 359 -4.46 27.90 13.66
N LYS A 360 -4.72 28.71 12.62
CA LYS A 360 -5.23 28.20 11.33
C LYS A 360 -4.26 27.23 10.63
N TYR A 361 -2.99 27.62 10.43
CA TYR A 361 -2.03 26.76 9.73
C TYR A 361 -1.62 25.56 10.58
N LYS A 362 -1.48 25.75 11.90
CA LYS A 362 -1.22 24.64 12.82
C LYS A 362 -2.36 23.61 12.76
N ASN A 363 -3.61 24.06 12.82
CA ASN A 363 -4.76 23.17 12.74
C ASN A 363 -4.87 22.47 11.38
N GLU A 364 -4.66 23.20 10.28
CA GLU A 364 -4.66 22.61 8.94
C GLU A 364 -3.56 21.56 8.79
N CYS A 365 -2.34 21.86 9.27
CA CYS A 365 -1.20 20.95 9.33
C CYS A 365 -1.59 19.67 10.07
N LEU A 366 -2.00 19.79 11.34
CA LEU A 366 -2.36 18.66 12.20
C LEU A 366 -3.47 17.80 11.58
N SER A 367 -4.49 18.42 10.98
CA SER A 367 -5.58 17.68 10.32
C SER A 367 -5.14 16.89 9.10
N LYS A 368 -4.09 17.34 8.41
CA LYS A 368 -3.55 16.70 7.22
C LYS A 368 -2.47 15.68 7.57
N THR A 369 -1.74 15.85 8.65
CA THR A 369 -0.62 14.97 9.01
C THR A 369 -1.01 13.84 9.95
N TYR A 370 -2.01 14.04 10.81
CA TYR A 370 -2.44 13.02 11.75
C TYR A 370 -3.39 11.98 11.12
N ASP A 371 -3.09 10.70 11.30
CA ASP A 371 -4.00 9.58 11.01
C ASP A 371 -4.33 8.84 12.31
N GLU A 372 -5.62 8.81 12.68
CA GLU A 372 -6.06 8.16 13.92
C GLU A 372 -5.89 6.62 13.90
N ASN A 373 -5.77 6.03 12.70
CA ASN A 373 -5.63 4.59 12.51
C ASN A 373 -4.18 4.12 12.45
N ASP A 374 -3.24 5.05 12.31
CA ASP A 374 -1.83 4.73 12.25
C ASP A 374 -1.26 4.58 13.68
N VAL A 375 -0.87 3.36 14.00
CA VAL A 375 -0.36 2.96 15.32
C VAL A 375 0.99 3.61 15.63
N ASP A 376 1.73 4.06 14.61
CA ASP A 376 3.03 4.71 14.78
C ASP A 376 2.88 6.19 15.13
N PHE A 377 1.76 6.83 14.79
CA PHE A 377 1.43 8.20 15.23
C PHE A 377 0.84 8.25 16.65
N GLN A 378 0.64 7.11 17.30
CA GLN A 378 0.17 7.06 18.68
C GLN A 378 1.37 7.05 19.63
N THR A 379 2.07 8.19 19.69
CA THR A 379 3.12 8.47 20.68
C THR A 379 2.67 9.58 21.62
N LYS A 380 3.21 9.61 22.84
CA LYS A 380 2.88 10.65 23.82
C LYS A 380 3.17 12.06 23.30
N GLU A 381 4.29 12.23 22.61
CA GLU A 381 4.70 13.51 22.03
C GLU A 381 3.72 14.01 20.96
N VAL A 382 3.18 13.10 20.13
CA VAL A 382 2.11 13.44 19.19
C VAL A 382 0.84 13.91 19.91
N CYS A 383 0.45 13.21 20.97
CA CYS A 383 -0.72 13.60 21.77
C CYS A 383 -0.51 14.96 22.47
N ASP A 384 0.70 15.23 22.95
CA ASP A 384 1.08 16.52 23.56
C ASP A 384 0.94 17.66 22.54
N ILE A 385 1.33 17.46 21.29
CA ILE A 385 1.16 18.45 20.23
C ILE A 385 -0.33 18.70 19.94
N LEU A 386 -1.15 17.65 19.82
CA LEU A 386 -2.60 17.78 19.59
C LEU A 386 -3.29 18.54 20.73
N SER A 387 -2.88 18.31 21.98
CA SER A 387 -3.48 18.93 23.15
C SER A 387 -3.21 20.44 23.25
N THR A 388 -2.19 20.95 22.52
CA THR A 388 -1.93 22.40 22.45
C THR A 388 -3.00 23.20 21.72
N THR A 389 -3.94 22.53 21.04
CA THR A 389 -4.99 23.15 20.22
C THR A 389 -6.38 22.70 20.66
N ASN A 390 -7.25 23.65 21.03
CA ASN A 390 -8.60 23.36 21.51
C ASN A 390 -9.45 22.56 20.50
N ASP A 391 -9.25 22.79 19.20
CA ASP A 391 -9.99 22.11 18.14
C ASP A 391 -9.65 20.61 18.04
N PHE A 392 -8.51 20.19 18.58
CA PHE A 392 -8.04 18.80 18.57
C PHE A 392 -8.09 18.14 19.95
N LEU A 393 -8.68 18.77 20.96
CA LEU A 393 -8.73 18.19 22.31
C LEU A 393 -9.38 16.80 22.32
N SER A 394 -10.47 16.62 21.55
CA SER A 394 -11.10 15.30 21.37
C SER A 394 -10.16 14.25 20.79
N LEU A 395 -9.25 14.65 19.90
CA LEU A 395 -8.33 13.77 19.23
C LEU A 395 -7.13 13.46 20.13
N ALA A 396 -6.61 14.48 20.83
CA ALA A 396 -5.59 14.33 21.85
C ALA A 396 -6.02 13.33 22.94
N MET A 397 -7.26 13.41 23.42
CA MET A 397 -7.79 12.46 24.41
C MET A 397 -7.83 11.02 23.91
N LYS A 398 -8.27 10.80 22.67
CA LYS A 398 -8.22 9.47 22.03
C LYS A 398 -6.80 8.98 21.86
N CYS A 399 -5.89 9.87 21.45
CA CYS A 399 -4.46 9.60 21.31
C CYS A 399 -3.88 9.12 22.66
N TYR A 400 -4.03 9.90 23.74
CA TYR A 400 -3.54 9.51 25.06
C TYR A 400 -4.13 8.20 25.56
N TYR A 401 -5.43 7.96 25.32
CA TYR A 401 -6.07 6.71 25.66
C TYR A 401 -5.41 5.51 24.96
N ASN A 402 -5.16 5.62 23.65
CA ASN A 402 -4.51 4.56 22.89
C ASN A 402 -3.05 4.37 23.30
N VAL A 403 -2.30 5.46 23.52
CA VAL A 403 -0.91 5.42 24.02
C VAL A 403 -0.84 4.71 25.37
N ALA A 404 -1.75 5.04 26.28
CA ALA A 404 -1.80 4.43 27.61
C ALA A 404 -2.06 2.92 27.53
N LEU A 405 -3.01 2.48 26.70
CA LEU A 405 -3.28 1.04 26.53
C LEU A 405 -2.14 0.30 25.85
N LYS A 406 -1.50 0.90 24.84
CA LYS A 406 -0.40 0.29 24.09
C LYS A 406 0.84 0.10 24.96
N ASN A 407 1.19 1.13 25.75
CA ASN A 407 2.43 1.17 26.52
C ASN A 407 2.24 0.80 28.00
N LEU A 408 1.01 0.45 28.40
CA LEU A 408 0.61 0.26 29.81
C LEU A 408 1.00 1.45 30.70
N ASP A 409 0.87 2.67 30.17
CA ASP A 409 1.31 3.92 30.78
C ASP A 409 0.14 4.64 31.46
N LEU A 410 0.09 4.56 32.79
CA LEU A 410 -0.93 5.26 33.59
C LEU A 410 -0.80 6.78 33.53
N ASP A 411 0.40 7.33 33.30
CA ASP A 411 0.60 8.78 33.23
C ASP A 411 -0.06 9.36 31.97
N SER A 412 -0.12 8.59 30.88
CA SER A 412 -0.86 8.96 29.68
C SER A 412 -2.38 9.02 29.93
N CYS A 413 -2.95 8.12 30.75
CA CYS A 413 -4.35 8.24 31.16
C CYS A 413 -4.62 9.52 31.97
N GLU A 414 -3.62 10.03 32.72
CA GLU A 414 -3.80 11.26 33.49
C GLU A 414 -3.99 12.51 32.62
N GLN A 415 -3.47 12.50 31.39
CA GLN A 415 -3.59 13.61 30.43
C GLN A 415 -4.98 13.72 29.77
N ILE A 416 -5.89 12.78 30.02
CA ILE A 416 -7.27 12.82 29.52
C ILE A 416 -8.11 13.78 30.38
N ASP A 417 -7.96 15.08 30.13
CA ASP A 417 -8.64 16.12 30.90
C ASP A 417 -10.07 16.40 30.41
N GLY A 418 -10.97 16.71 31.36
CA GLY A 418 -12.37 17.06 31.08
C GLY A 418 -13.31 15.88 30.78
N HIS A 419 -12.80 14.64 30.82
CA HIS A 419 -13.57 13.42 30.56
C HIS A 419 -13.31 12.33 31.62
N ASP A 420 -13.80 12.56 32.85
CA ASP A 420 -13.58 11.66 34.01
C ASP A 420 -13.95 10.20 33.73
N THR A 421 -15.02 9.95 32.97
CA THR A 421 -15.45 8.59 32.61
C THR A 421 -14.44 7.88 31.71
N LEU A 422 -13.92 8.57 30.69
CA LEU A 422 -12.92 8.02 29.77
C LEU A 422 -11.58 7.81 30.47
N LYS A 423 -11.18 8.77 31.32
CA LYS A 423 -9.99 8.68 32.16
C LYS A 423 -10.04 7.50 33.14
N THR A 424 -11.19 7.27 33.76
CA THR A 424 -11.39 6.13 34.67
C THR A 424 -11.32 4.80 33.92
N ASP A 425 -12.03 4.67 32.78
CA ASP A 425 -11.97 3.44 31.95
C ASP A 425 -10.55 3.16 31.44
N CYS A 426 -9.79 4.19 31.04
CA CYS A 426 -8.39 4.07 30.66
C CYS A 426 -7.56 3.42 31.77
N LYS A 427 -7.63 3.99 32.99
CA LYS A 427 -6.86 3.50 34.15
C LYS A 427 -7.23 2.06 34.50
N GLU A 428 -8.52 1.75 34.60
CA GLU A 428 -8.99 0.40 34.93
C GLU A 428 -8.46 -0.65 33.93
N ARG A 429 -8.41 -0.32 32.65
CA ARG A 429 -7.90 -1.22 31.61
C ARG A 429 -6.39 -1.40 31.67
N VAL A 430 -5.64 -0.31 31.86
CA VAL A 430 -4.18 -0.35 32.01
C VAL A 430 -3.80 -1.16 33.26
N GLU A 431 -4.43 -0.89 34.40
CA GLU A 431 -4.20 -1.63 35.66
C GLU A 431 -4.49 -3.13 35.49
N LYS A 432 -5.64 -3.47 34.88
CA LYS A 432 -6.00 -4.86 34.61
C LYS A 432 -5.04 -5.56 33.66
N ALA A 433 -4.45 -4.85 32.70
CA ALA A 433 -3.44 -5.40 31.81
C ALA A 433 -2.10 -5.62 32.55
N LEU A 434 -1.66 -4.65 33.36
CA LEU A 434 -0.49 -4.77 34.23
C LEU A 434 -0.61 -5.93 35.23
N GLU A 435 -1.81 -6.21 35.75
CA GLU A 435 -2.05 -7.38 36.61
C GLU A 435 -1.89 -8.71 35.87
N LYS A 436 -2.18 -8.76 34.57
CA LYS A 436 -2.01 -9.98 33.76
C LYS A 436 -0.56 -10.27 33.38
N GLU A 437 0.30 -9.25 33.38
CA GLU A 437 1.74 -9.42 33.11
C GLU A 437 2.53 -9.91 34.33
N LYS A 438 1.97 -9.75 35.53
CA LYS A 438 2.55 -10.25 36.80
C LYS A 438 2.20 -11.71 37.03
#